data_AF-A0A9X7DHT5-F1
#
_entry.id   AF-A0A9X7DHT5-F1
#
_cell.length_a   1.000
_cell.length_b   1.000
_cell.length_c   1.000
_cell.angle_alpha   90.00
_cell.angle_beta   90.00
_cell.angle_gamma   90.00
#
_symmetry.space_group_name_H-M   'P 1'
#
loop_
_entity.id
_entity.type
_entity.pdbx_description
1 polymer ?
#
loop_
_entity_poly.entity_id
_entity_poly.type
_entity_poly.pdbx_seq_one_letter_code
_entity_poly.pdbx_strand_id
1 'polypeptide(L)'
;MDFKITDAAKEILGAVDENKILQLEFDRGSCDVVNNIYEIKVINKRECGPNEKMIIGDQFEFMVNKNFEDVYEDQLVIDYVNGSFVFKNRNQIFNNRIGLTYIK
;
A
#
# COMPACT_ATOMS: atom_id res chain seq x y z
N MET A 1 -9.79 -11.01 1.81
CA MET A 1 -8.62 -10.63 1.02
C MET A 1 -7.40 -11.53 1.22
N ASP A 2 -6.83 -12.02 0.14
CA ASP A 2 -5.50 -12.65 0.03
C ASP A 2 -4.45 -11.55 -0.15
N PHE A 3 -3.78 -11.17 0.95
CA PHE A 3 -2.79 -10.09 0.97
C PHE A 3 -1.40 -10.67 1.26
N LYS A 4 -0.46 -10.44 0.34
CA LYS A 4 0.90 -10.98 0.40
C LYS A 4 1.95 -9.91 0.12
N ILE A 5 3.09 -10.02 0.78
CA ILE A 5 4.25 -9.17 0.56
C ILE A 5 5.43 -10.08 0.19
N THR A 6 6.10 -9.78 -0.93
CA THR A 6 7.30 -10.51 -1.32
C THR A 6 8.48 -10.14 -0.41
N ASP A 7 9.49 -11.01 -0.33
CA ASP A 7 10.66 -10.74 0.52
C ASP A 7 11.43 -9.49 0.08
N ALA A 8 11.50 -9.22 -1.22
CA ALA A 8 12.08 -7.98 -1.74
C ALA A 8 11.34 -6.73 -1.25
N ALA A 9 10.01 -6.77 -1.22
CA ALA A 9 9.23 -5.66 -0.67
C ALA A 9 9.37 -5.55 0.86
N LYS A 10 9.42 -6.67 1.59
CA LYS A 10 9.62 -6.68 3.05
C LYS A 10 10.94 -6.01 3.46
N GLU A 11 12.01 -6.22 2.71
CA GLU A 11 13.31 -5.59 2.98
C GLU A 11 13.20 -4.06 2.98
N ILE A 12 12.52 -3.50 1.97
CA ILE A 12 12.34 -2.04 1.85
C ILE A 12 11.35 -1.49 2.87
N LEU A 13 10.24 -2.20 3.11
CA LEU A 13 9.23 -1.79 4.11
C LEU A 13 9.78 -1.90 5.54
N GLY A 14 10.64 -2.88 5.82
CA GLY A 14 11.27 -3.07 7.13
C GLY A 14 12.28 -1.98 7.50
N ALA A 15 12.73 -1.18 6.54
CA ALA A 15 13.58 -0.01 6.79
C ALA A 15 12.79 1.22 7.29
N VAL A 16 11.45 1.17 7.26
CA VAL A 16 10.61 2.25 7.77
C VAL A 16 10.64 2.25 9.31
N ASP A 17 10.76 3.45 9.89
CA ASP A 17 10.78 3.66 11.34
C ASP A 17 9.55 3.04 12.02
N GLU A 18 9.78 2.28 13.08
CA GLU A 18 8.75 1.56 13.86
C GLU A 18 7.68 2.48 14.47
N ASN A 19 7.94 3.79 14.59
CA ASN A 19 7.01 4.81 15.07
C ASN A 19 6.13 5.41 13.97
N LYS A 20 6.24 4.88 12.74
CA LYS A 20 5.40 5.25 11.60
C LYS A 20 4.37 4.17 11.30
N ILE A 21 3.39 4.54 10.50
CA ILE A 21 2.41 3.62 9.91
C ILE A 21 2.55 3.69 8.40
N LEU A 22 2.48 2.53 7.75
CA LEU A 22 2.31 2.43 6.30
C LEU A 22 0.83 2.59 5.97
N GLN A 23 0.49 3.52 5.10
CA GLN A 23 -0.88 3.73 4.65
C GLN A 23 -0.97 3.41 3.16
N LEU A 24 -1.86 2.49 2.79
CA LEU A 24 -2.13 2.18 1.39
C LEU A 24 -3.37 2.97 0.96
N GLU A 25 -3.19 3.87 0.00
CA GLU A 25 -4.28 4.68 -0.52
C GLU A 25 -4.56 4.39 -1.99
N PHE A 26 -5.83 4.55 -2.33
CA PHE A 26 -6.31 4.54 -3.70
C PHE A 26 -7.09 5.83 -3.97
N ASP A 27 -6.50 6.76 -4.73
CA ASP A 27 -7.13 8.04 -5.06
C ASP A 27 -7.86 7.97 -6.41
N ARG A 28 -9.20 7.91 -6.35
CA ARG A 28 -10.08 7.96 -7.53
C ARG A 28 -10.27 9.37 -8.08
N GLY A 29 -9.89 10.41 -7.34
CA GLY A 29 -10.19 11.82 -7.62
C GLY A 29 -9.08 12.59 -8.31
N SER A 30 -7.90 12.00 -8.49
CA SER A 30 -6.80 12.66 -9.21
C SER A 30 -7.16 12.82 -10.69
N CYS A 31 -7.22 14.09 -11.16
CA CYS A 31 -7.32 14.42 -12.58
C CYS A 31 -6.12 13.92 -13.40
N ASP A 32 -5.05 13.47 -12.74
CA ASP A 32 -3.85 12.89 -13.35
C ASP A 32 -3.98 11.36 -13.41
N VAL A 33 -4.92 10.92 -14.25
CA VAL A 33 -5.43 9.54 -14.38
C VAL A 33 -4.34 8.51 -14.80
N VAL A 34 -3.12 8.97 -15.10
CA VAL A 34 -2.13 8.16 -15.81
C VAL A 34 -1.15 7.44 -14.86
N ASN A 35 -0.87 7.90 -13.62
CA ASN A 35 0.20 7.26 -12.82
C ASN A 35 0.04 7.17 -11.28
N ASN A 36 -0.77 8.01 -10.61
CA ASN A 36 -0.66 8.18 -9.14
C ASN A 36 -1.89 7.73 -8.33
N ILE A 37 -2.73 6.86 -8.88
CA ILE A 37 -3.94 6.41 -8.16
C ILE A 37 -3.63 5.41 -7.04
N TYR A 38 -2.44 4.79 -7.01
CA TYR A 38 -2.02 3.84 -5.97
C TYR A 38 -0.80 4.39 -5.23
N GLU A 39 -0.88 4.50 -3.90
CA GLU A 39 0.19 5.10 -3.10
C GLU A 39 0.51 4.27 -1.85
N ILE A 40 1.78 4.32 -1.44
CA ILE A 40 2.22 3.92 -0.10
C ILE A 40 2.72 5.17 0.62
N LYS A 41 1.97 5.61 1.62
CA LYS A 41 2.33 6.74 2.48
C LYS A 41 2.96 6.24 3.76
N VAL A 42 4.02 6.91 4.20
CA VAL A 42 4.60 6.73 5.53
C VAL A 42 4.12 7.90 6.38
N ILE A 43 3.28 7.62 7.38
CA ILE A 43 2.62 8.63 8.20
C ILE A 43 2.98 8.46 9.68
N ASN A 44 2.76 9.51 10.49
CA ASN A 44 2.85 9.40 11.95
C ASN A 44 1.76 8.46 12.50
N LYS A 45 2.07 7.73 13.57
CA LYS A 45 1.07 6.94 14.30
C LYS A 45 -0.11 7.81 14.73
N ARG A 46 -1.31 7.36 14.41
CA ARG A 46 -2.58 7.97 14.80
C ARG A 46 -3.68 6.92 14.81
N GLU A 47 -4.79 7.24 15.46
CA GLU A 47 -6.00 6.42 15.36
C GLU A 47 -6.57 6.45 13.93
N CYS A 48 -7.22 5.35 13.55
CA CYS A 48 -7.97 5.29 12.29
C CYS A 48 -9.10 6.32 12.29
N GLY A 49 -9.22 7.04 11.20
CA GLY A 49 -10.37 7.88 10.92
C GLY A 49 -11.63 7.06 10.61
N PRO A 50 -12.78 7.74 10.42
CA PRO A 50 -14.08 7.08 10.23
C PRO A 50 -14.16 6.10 9.06
N ASN A 51 -13.33 6.29 8.02
CA ASN A 51 -13.32 5.49 6.79
C ASN A 51 -12.09 4.59 6.66
N GLU A 52 -11.29 4.49 7.71
CA GLU A 52 -10.04 3.73 7.72
C GLU A 52 -10.16 2.51 8.62
N LYS A 53 -9.27 1.54 8.41
CA LYS A 53 -9.04 0.39 9.28
C LYS A 53 -7.56 -0.01 9.21
N MET A 54 -7.11 -0.71 10.23
CA MET A 54 -5.81 -1.39 10.20
C MET A 54 -5.98 -2.80 9.64
N ILE A 55 -5.05 -3.22 8.79
CA ILE A 55 -4.87 -4.60 8.37
C ILE A 55 -3.43 -5.02 8.66
N ILE A 56 -3.21 -6.32 8.82
CA ILE A 56 -1.88 -6.90 9.04
C ILE A 56 -1.57 -7.78 7.83
N GLY A 57 -0.41 -7.54 7.21
CA GLY A 57 0.12 -8.37 6.13
C GLY A 57 1.57 -8.72 6.40
N ASP A 58 1.89 -10.01 6.50
CA ASP A 58 3.25 -10.52 6.74
C ASP A 58 4.02 -9.75 7.85
N GLN A 59 3.36 -9.49 8.99
CA GLN A 59 3.86 -8.75 10.18
C GLN A 59 3.96 -7.23 10.05
N PHE A 60 3.58 -6.67 8.91
CA PHE A 60 3.49 -5.22 8.71
C PHE A 60 2.05 -4.75 8.94
N GLU A 61 1.91 -3.64 9.66
CA GLU A 61 0.62 -2.97 9.87
C GLU A 61 0.40 -1.93 8.78
N PHE A 62 -0.76 -2.02 8.13
CA PHE A 62 -1.18 -1.05 7.13
C PHE A 62 -2.48 -0.39 7.53
N MET A 63 -2.52 0.94 7.42
CA MET A 63 -3.76 1.69 7.43
C MET A 63 -4.33 1.73 6.02
N VAL A 64 -5.59 1.34 5.87
CA VAL A 64 -6.27 1.26 4.57
C VAL A 64 -7.70 1.81 4.68
N ASN A 65 -8.29 2.16 3.56
CA ASN A 65 -9.72 2.51 3.51
C ASN A 65 -10.61 1.28 3.78
N LYS A 66 -11.82 1.49 4.29
CA LYS A 66 -12.77 0.40 4.60
C LYS A 66 -13.16 -0.45 3.39
N ASN A 67 -13.13 0.12 2.18
CA ASN A 67 -13.43 -0.52 0.90
C ASN A 67 -12.16 -1.01 0.16
N PHE A 68 -11.04 -1.18 0.88
CA PHE A 68 -9.76 -1.58 0.32
C PHE A 68 -9.85 -2.88 -0.49
N GLU A 69 -10.57 -3.88 0.02
CA GLU A 69 -10.71 -5.19 -0.62
C GLU A 69 -11.38 -5.10 -2.00
N ASP A 70 -12.37 -4.20 -2.16
CA ASP A 70 -13.07 -3.98 -3.43
C ASP A 70 -12.13 -3.41 -4.51
N VAL A 71 -11.13 -2.62 -4.11
CA VAL A 71 -10.15 -2.01 -5.03
C VAL A 71 -9.23 -3.05 -5.65
N TYR A 72 -8.92 -4.11 -4.91
CA TYR A 72 -7.93 -5.12 -5.30
C TYR A 72 -8.55 -6.49 -5.60
N GLU A 73 -9.86 -6.56 -5.83
CA GLU A 73 -10.56 -7.81 -6.14
C GLU A 73 -10.26 -8.92 -5.12
N ASP A 74 -10.23 -8.57 -3.83
CA ASP A 74 -9.87 -9.48 -2.74
C ASP A 74 -8.46 -10.11 -2.83
N GLN A 75 -7.56 -9.64 -3.71
CA GLN A 75 -6.19 -10.15 -3.81
C GLN A 75 -5.16 -9.05 -4.12
N LEU A 76 -4.15 -8.91 -3.28
CA LEU A 76 -3.02 -8.01 -3.53
C LEU A 76 -1.70 -8.67 -3.14
N VAL A 77 -0.75 -8.58 -4.06
CA VAL A 77 0.67 -8.88 -3.86
C VAL A 77 1.43 -7.58 -3.97
N ILE A 78 2.15 -7.21 -2.92
CA ILE A 78 3.12 -6.10 -2.92
C ILE A 78 4.51 -6.67 -3.21
N ASP A 79 5.09 -6.22 -4.31
CA ASP A 79 6.42 -6.60 -4.78
C ASP A 79 7.32 -5.38 -4.91
N TYR A 80 8.63 -5.58 -5.00
CA TYR A 80 9.60 -4.51 -5.21
C TYR A 80 10.59 -4.90 -6.29
N VAL A 81 10.55 -4.18 -7.41
CA VAL A 81 11.32 -4.50 -8.62
C VAL A 81 11.85 -3.22 -9.23
N ASN A 82 13.13 -3.21 -9.62
CA ASN A 82 13.78 -2.09 -10.31
C ASN A 82 13.61 -0.73 -9.60
N GLY A 83 13.66 -0.73 -8.26
CA GLY A 83 13.61 0.50 -7.47
C GLY A 83 12.21 1.05 -7.21
N SER A 84 11.15 0.30 -7.51
CA SER A 84 9.76 0.70 -7.27
C SER A 84 8.91 -0.45 -6.75
N PHE A 85 7.88 -0.12 -5.98
CA PHE A 85 6.86 -1.08 -5.58
C PHE A 85 5.92 -1.39 -6.74
N VAL A 86 5.49 -2.64 -6.79
CA VAL A 86 4.54 -3.18 -7.76
C VAL A 86 3.36 -3.77 -7.02
N PHE A 87 2.17 -3.26 -7.30
CA PHE A 87 0.90 -3.84 -6.84
C PHE A 87 0.35 -4.70 -7.96
N LYS A 88 0.12 -5.98 -7.67
CA LYS A 88 -0.38 -6.95 -8.63
C LYS A 88 -1.25 -8.00 -7.96
N ASN A 89 -2.01 -8.74 -8.74
CA ASN A 89 -2.64 -9.99 -8.31
C ASN A 89 -2.28 -11.11 -9.31
N ARG A 90 -2.96 -12.27 -9.23
CA ARG A 90 -2.69 -13.38 -10.16
C ARG A 90 -3.06 -13.09 -11.62
N ASN A 91 -3.94 -12.11 -11.86
CA ASN A 91 -4.53 -11.82 -13.16
C ASN A 91 -3.89 -10.61 -13.85
N GLN A 92 -3.46 -9.61 -13.08
CA GLN A 92 -3.01 -8.31 -13.61
C GLN A 92 -2.02 -7.59 -12.69
N ILE A 93 -1.34 -6.59 -13.25
CA ILE A 93 -0.59 -5.58 -12.52
C ILE A 93 -1.49 -4.36 -12.37
N PHE A 94 -1.74 -3.92 -11.13
CA PHE A 94 -2.49 -2.71 -10.83
C PHE A 94 -1.65 -1.45 -11.09
N ASN A 95 -0.40 -1.44 -10.61
CA ASN A 95 0.59 -0.39 -10.85
C ASN A 95 2.00 -0.93 -10.55
N ASN A 96 3.01 -0.51 -11.32
CA ASN A 96 4.40 -0.98 -11.21
C ASN A 96 5.42 0.13 -10.90
N ARG A 97 4.95 1.33 -10.56
CA ARG A 97 5.79 2.51 -10.26
C ARG A 97 5.29 3.21 -9.01
N ILE A 98 5.19 2.46 -7.91
CA ILE A 98 4.77 3.02 -6.62
C ILE A 98 6.02 3.31 -5.77
N GLY A 99 6.11 4.53 -5.24
CA GLY A 99 7.15 4.94 -4.28
C GLY A 99 6.64 4.98 -2.84
N LEU A 100 7.56 5.17 -1.90
CA LEU A 100 7.22 5.58 -0.53
C LEU A 100 7.13 7.10 -0.45
N THR A 101 5.99 7.62 -0.04
CA THR A 101 5.79 9.05 0.17
C THR A 101 5.75 9.34 1.67
N TYR A 102 6.74 10.06 2.18
CA TYR A 102 6.79 10.46 3.58
C TYR A 102 5.95 11.71 3.80
N ILE A 103 4.86 11.55 4.55
CA ILE A 103 3.99 12.66 4.92
C ILE A 103 4.48 13.23 6.25
N LYS A 104 4.73 14.54 6.27
CA LYS A 104 5.22 15.26 7.45
C LYS A 104 4.09 15.57 8.41
#